data_AF-A0A521L4V4-F1
#
_entry.id   AF-A0A521L4V4-F1
#
_cell.length_a   1.000
_cell.length_b   1.000
_cell.length_c   1.000
_cell.angle_alpha   90.00
_cell.angle_beta   90.00
_cell.angle_gamma   90.00
#
_symmetry.space_group_name_H-M   'P 1'
#
loop_
_entity.id
_entity.type
_entity.pdbx_description
1 polymer ?
#
loop_
_entity_poly.entity_id
_entity_poly.type
_entity_poly.pdbx_seq_one_letter_code
_entity_poly.pdbx_strand_id
1 'polypeptide(L)'
;MKIAVIGAGVSGMGAAWLLSRSHDVVVYERESRFGGHSCTVEAPTSHGRLPVDVGFIVYNERNYPNLVALFDHLGVPTEESDMSFAVSLDEGRFEYGSSFASFLAQRSNLARPAFLRMTHDILRFNRMAPCLLDKCEDLDFTIGDFVEDAGFSATFRDRYLVPMAACIWSTPLGRMLDYPAQTFVRFFNNHGLLTVGPQLRWRTVTGGSRSYVERIVAPLRARARLATPASAIRRLEDGVEVRDMAGHWDRFDRVVLACHADQALGLLTDADEGERDLLGRFAYSSNEVWLHGDQSLMPRRRGVWSSWNYVADSRARDGNVSVTYWMNR
;
A
#
# COMPACT_ATOMS: atom_id res chain seq x y z
N MET A 1 -14.62 15.78 -27.01
CA MET A 1 -14.95 14.34 -26.98
C MET A 1 -15.70 14.03 -25.70
N LYS A 2 -16.56 13.02 -25.72
CA LYS A 2 -17.24 12.41 -24.59
C LYS A 2 -16.49 11.15 -24.16
N ILE A 3 -16.02 11.09 -22.92
CA ILE A 3 -15.12 10.04 -22.43
C ILE A 3 -15.73 9.36 -21.20
N ALA A 4 -15.77 8.04 -21.18
CA ALA A 4 -16.10 7.28 -19.98
C ALA A 4 -14.83 6.98 -19.16
N VAL A 5 -14.90 7.09 -17.84
CA VAL A 5 -13.88 6.62 -16.90
C VAL A 5 -14.49 5.58 -15.99
N ILE A 6 -13.94 4.36 -16.01
CA ILE A 6 -14.46 3.22 -15.25
C ILE A 6 -13.64 3.02 -13.99
N GLY A 7 -14.25 3.27 -12.84
CA GLY A 7 -13.59 3.27 -11.53
C GLY A 7 -13.27 4.69 -11.04
N ALA A 8 -13.59 4.96 -9.79
CA ALA A 8 -13.36 6.23 -9.11
C ALA A 8 -12.39 6.09 -7.92
N GLY A 9 -11.44 5.17 -8.04
CA GLY A 9 -10.22 5.15 -7.24
C GLY A 9 -9.29 6.33 -7.57
N VAL A 10 -8.11 6.39 -6.93
CA VAL A 10 -7.16 7.50 -7.10
C VAL A 10 -6.76 7.74 -8.57
N SER A 11 -6.53 6.69 -9.35
CA SER A 11 -6.20 6.79 -10.78
C SER A 11 -7.37 7.34 -11.60
N GLY A 12 -8.58 6.82 -11.38
CA GLY A 12 -9.78 7.23 -12.08
C GLY A 12 -10.19 8.66 -11.77
N MET A 13 -10.15 9.06 -10.50
CA MET A 13 -10.39 10.46 -10.10
C MET A 13 -9.35 11.40 -10.71
N GLY A 14 -8.06 11.04 -10.69
CA GLY A 14 -7.01 11.85 -11.29
C GLY A 14 -7.18 12.02 -12.81
N ALA A 15 -7.47 10.91 -13.51
CA ALA A 15 -7.74 10.93 -14.95
C ALA A 15 -8.98 11.75 -15.29
N ALA A 16 -10.10 11.49 -14.61
CA ALA A 16 -11.36 12.19 -14.82
C ALA A 16 -11.21 13.70 -14.54
N TRP A 17 -10.56 14.06 -13.43
CA TRP A 17 -10.31 15.46 -13.07
C TRP A 17 -9.53 16.20 -14.15
N LEU A 18 -8.45 15.60 -14.66
CA LEU A 18 -7.64 16.23 -15.70
C LEU A 18 -8.38 16.32 -17.04
N LEU A 19 -9.02 15.22 -17.47
CA LEU A 19 -9.74 15.16 -18.75
C LEU A 19 -10.95 16.10 -18.76
N SER A 20 -11.65 16.23 -17.64
CA SER A 20 -12.88 17.04 -17.50
C SER A 20 -12.71 18.53 -17.82
N ARG A 21 -11.46 19.01 -17.86
CA ARG A 21 -11.08 20.40 -18.20
C ARG A 21 -11.23 20.72 -19.68
N SER A 22 -11.18 19.70 -20.55
CA SER A 22 -11.23 19.86 -22.01
C SER A 22 -12.21 18.90 -22.71
N HIS A 23 -12.79 17.96 -21.96
CA HIS A 23 -13.66 16.92 -22.48
C HIS A 23 -14.93 16.79 -21.61
N ASP A 24 -15.99 16.27 -22.22
CA ASP A 24 -17.14 15.79 -21.47
C ASP A 24 -16.79 14.42 -20.90
N VAL A 25 -16.83 14.26 -19.59
CA VAL A 25 -16.33 13.05 -18.90
C VAL A 25 -17.43 12.51 -18.03
N VAL A 26 -17.74 11.22 -18.16
CA VAL A 26 -18.66 10.51 -17.27
C VAL A 26 -17.88 9.45 -16.49
N VAL A 27 -18.02 9.47 -15.17
CA VAL A 27 -17.36 8.50 -14.28
C VAL A 27 -18.36 7.42 -13.87
N TYR A 28 -18.02 6.15 -14.03
CA TYR A 28 -18.80 5.02 -13.50
C TYR A 28 -18.08 4.45 -12.28
N GLU A 29 -18.80 4.34 -11.16
CA GLU A 29 -18.27 3.77 -9.92
C GLU A 29 -19.30 2.81 -9.33
N ARG A 30 -18.81 1.62 -8.94
CA ARG A 30 -19.65 0.57 -8.38
C ARG A 30 -20.11 0.89 -6.96
N GLU A 31 -19.27 1.56 -6.18
CA GLU A 31 -19.55 1.95 -4.81
C GLU A 31 -20.39 3.23 -4.76
N SER A 32 -21.04 3.48 -3.62
CA SER A 32 -21.77 4.74 -3.36
C SER A 32 -20.85 5.91 -2.98
N ARG A 33 -19.53 5.76 -3.14
CA ARG A 33 -18.50 6.73 -2.77
C ARG A 33 -17.37 6.76 -3.78
N PHE A 34 -16.68 7.90 -3.83
CA PHE A 34 -15.38 8.02 -4.49
C PHE A 34 -14.24 7.50 -3.58
N GLY A 35 -13.06 7.28 -4.16
CA GLY A 35 -11.82 7.07 -3.44
C GLY A 35 -11.22 5.67 -3.59
N GLY A 36 -12.04 4.63 -3.82
CA GLY A 36 -11.55 3.24 -3.82
C GLY A 36 -10.81 2.91 -2.52
N HIS A 37 -9.52 2.53 -2.60
CA HIS A 37 -8.68 2.28 -1.42
C HIS A 37 -8.39 3.53 -0.56
N SER A 38 -8.61 4.74 -1.08
CA SER A 38 -8.65 5.96 -0.28
C SER A 38 -9.94 5.96 0.53
N CYS A 39 -9.85 5.57 1.80
CA CYS A 39 -10.99 5.34 2.67
C CYS A 39 -10.69 5.87 4.08
N THR A 40 -11.43 6.90 4.48
CA THR A 40 -11.44 7.44 5.84
C THR A 40 -12.69 6.98 6.57
N VAL A 41 -12.53 6.43 7.76
CA VAL A 41 -13.63 6.04 8.65
C VAL A 41 -13.63 6.91 9.91
N GLU A 42 -14.79 7.11 10.52
CA GLU A 42 -14.92 7.84 11.79
C GLU A 42 -14.78 6.86 12.97
N ALA A 43 -13.60 6.85 13.60
CA ALA A 43 -13.33 6.01 14.75
C ALA A 43 -13.92 6.61 16.03
N PRO A 44 -14.74 5.87 16.80
CA PRO A 44 -15.21 6.35 18.09
C PRO A 44 -14.07 6.35 19.12
N THR A 45 -13.88 7.47 19.80
CA THR A 45 -12.89 7.64 20.87
C THR A 45 -13.54 8.27 22.10
N SER A 46 -12.83 8.25 23.24
CA SER A 46 -13.26 8.95 24.45
C SER A 46 -13.39 10.48 24.28
N HIS A 47 -12.77 11.05 23.25
CA HIS A 47 -12.75 12.48 22.96
C HIS A 47 -13.62 12.88 21.75
N GLY A 48 -14.45 11.95 21.25
CA GLY A 48 -15.29 12.16 20.08
C GLY A 48 -14.93 11.24 18.93
N ARG A 49 -15.30 11.62 17.70
CA ARG A 49 -14.98 10.85 16.49
C ARG A 49 -13.67 11.34 15.87
N LEU A 50 -12.78 10.41 15.57
CA LEU A 50 -11.49 10.69 14.92
C LEU A 50 -11.52 10.12 13.50
N PRO A 51 -11.22 10.91 12.45
CA PRO A 51 -11.01 10.37 11.12
C PRO A 51 -9.76 9.50 11.07
N VAL A 52 -9.90 8.26 10.61
CA VAL A 52 -8.81 7.29 10.47
C VAL A 52 -8.82 6.75 9.05
N ASP A 53 -7.69 6.86 8.35
CA ASP A 53 -7.51 6.18 7.06
C ASP A 53 -7.25 4.69 7.26
N VAL A 54 -7.93 3.85 6.49
CA VAL A 54 -7.83 2.37 6.58
C VAL A 54 -7.22 1.73 5.33
N GLY A 55 -6.79 2.55 4.37
CA GLY A 55 -6.09 2.11 3.16
C GLY A 55 -4.82 2.92 2.96
N PHE A 56 -4.91 4.01 2.19
CA PHE A 56 -3.77 4.91 1.99
C PHE A 56 -3.58 5.85 3.18
N ILE A 57 -2.59 5.57 4.03
CA ILE A 57 -2.38 6.27 5.31
C ILE A 57 -1.28 7.34 5.29
N VAL A 58 -0.23 7.18 4.47
CA VAL A 58 0.94 8.08 4.45
C VAL A 58 1.55 8.23 3.06
N TYR A 59 2.32 9.30 2.89
CA TYR A 59 3.17 9.54 1.71
C TYR A 59 4.46 10.25 2.13
N ASN A 60 5.43 10.39 1.22
CA ASN A 60 6.59 11.24 1.42
C ASN A 60 6.86 12.11 0.18
N GLU A 61 7.46 13.28 0.37
CA GLU A 61 7.59 14.26 -0.72
C GLU A 61 8.54 13.79 -1.83
N ARG A 62 9.53 12.95 -1.51
CA ARG A 62 10.53 12.45 -2.46
C ARG A 62 9.93 11.46 -3.47
N ASN A 63 9.11 10.51 -3.01
CA ASN A 63 8.59 9.44 -3.86
C ASN A 63 7.24 9.77 -4.51
N TYR A 64 6.58 10.84 -4.05
CA TYR A 64 5.23 11.20 -4.50
C TYR A 64 5.13 12.64 -5.05
N PRO A 65 6.04 13.10 -5.95
CA PRO A 65 6.08 14.49 -6.38
C PRO A 65 4.78 14.96 -7.05
N ASN A 66 4.14 14.10 -7.84
CA ASN A 66 2.87 14.44 -8.48
C ASN A 66 1.71 14.54 -7.48
N LEU A 67 1.72 13.73 -6.42
CA LEU A 67 0.70 13.81 -5.37
C LEU A 67 0.88 15.07 -4.53
N VAL A 68 2.13 15.42 -4.19
CA VAL A 68 2.47 16.68 -3.52
C VAL A 68 1.98 17.87 -4.33
N ALA A 69 2.34 17.94 -5.61
CA ALA A 69 1.90 19.03 -6.49
C ALA A 69 0.36 19.10 -6.61
N LEU A 70 -0.32 17.95 -6.61
CA LEU A 70 -1.79 17.90 -6.61
C LEU A 70 -2.38 18.41 -5.29
N PHE A 71 -1.81 18.02 -4.15
CA PHE A 71 -2.24 18.49 -2.83
C PHE A 71 -2.05 20.00 -2.68
N ASP A 72 -0.90 20.53 -3.13
CA ASP A 72 -0.62 21.96 -3.15
C ASP A 72 -1.63 22.71 -4.03
N HIS A 73 -1.89 22.19 -5.24
CA HIS A 73 -2.84 22.78 -6.18
C HIS A 73 -4.27 22.83 -5.62
N LEU A 74 -4.67 21.81 -4.84
CA LEU A 74 -6.01 21.69 -4.28
C LEU A 74 -6.13 22.29 -2.87
N GLY A 75 -5.04 22.76 -2.26
CA GLY A 75 -5.02 23.21 -0.87
C GLY A 75 -5.41 22.11 0.11
N VAL A 76 -4.86 20.90 -0.07
CA VAL A 76 -5.06 19.76 0.84
C VAL A 76 -4.10 19.90 2.03
N PRO A 77 -4.59 20.08 3.26
CA PRO A 77 -3.72 20.15 4.44
C PRO A 77 -3.12 18.77 4.74
N THR A 78 -1.84 18.75 5.13
CA THR A 78 -1.12 17.54 5.51
C THR A 78 -0.21 17.80 6.71
N GLU A 79 0.04 16.78 7.51
CA GLU A 79 0.84 16.84 8.74
C GLU A 79 1.93 15.78 8.75
N GLU A 80 2.96 15.98 9.58
CA GLU A 80 4.02 14.98 9.76
C GLU A 80 3.44 13.72 10.42
N SER A 81 3.92 12.56 9.99
CA SER A 81 3.47 11.25 10.48
C SER A 81 4.67 10.41 10.91
N ASP A 82 4.54 9.74 12.06
CA ASP A 82 5.51 8.76 12.52
C ASP A 82 5.29 7.42 11.80
N MET A 83 6.38 6.82 11.33
CA MET A 83 6.38 5.53 10.64
C MET A 83 7.30 4.53 11.35
N SER A 84 7.39 4.65 12.67
CA SER A 84 8.11 3.71 13.51
C SER A 84 7.55 2.29 13.37
N PHE A 85 8.44 1.31 13.46
CA PHE A 85 8.13 -0.10 13.27
C PHE A 85 8.55 -0.92 14.48
N ALA A 86 7.75 -1.93 14.83
CA ALA A 86 8.02 -2.86 15.91
C ALA A 86 7.71 -4.30 15.53
N VAL A 87 8.48 -5.20 16.13
CA VAL A 87 8.27 -6.64 16.10
C VAL A 87 8.03 -7.12 17.52
N SER A 88 6.95 -7.88 17.73
CA SER A 88 6.69 -8.65 18.92
C SER A 88 6.37 -10.09 18.53
N LEU A 89 7.24 -11.01 18.96
CA LEU A 89 7.09 -12.43 18.69
C LEU A 89 6.80 -13.18 19.98
N ASP A 90 5.99 -14.22 19.82
CA ASP A 90 5.77 -15.25 20.84
C ASP A 90 5.29 -14.64 22.17
N GLU A 91 4.21 -13.87 22.14
CA GLU A 91 3.65 -13.21 23.32
C GLU A 91 4.68 -12.33 24.06
N GLY A 92 5.60 -11.71 23.33
CA GLY A 92 6.60 -10.80 23.88
C GLY A 92 7.85 -11.49 24.45
N ARG A 93 8.10 -12.77 24.15
CA ARG A 93 9.41 -13.40 24.44
C ARG A 93 10.55 -12.72 23.67
N PHE A 94 10.24 -12.12 22.53
CA PHE A 94 11.18 -11.36 21.71
C PHE A 94 10.50 -10.11 21.13
N GLU A 95 10.98 -8.94 21.51
CA GLU A 95 10.47 -7.66 21.04
C GLU A 95 11.60 -6.67 20.76
N TYR A 96 11.45 -5.87 19.72
CA TYR A 96 12.28 -4.70 19.45
C TYR A 96 11.49 -3.71 18.57
N GLY A 97 11.88 -2.44 18.59
CA GLY A 97 11.39 -1.44 17.65
C GLY A 97 12.51 -0.75 16.88
N SER A 98 12.14 0.07 15.91
CA SER A 98 13.07 0.74 14.98
C SER A 98 13.76 1.97 15.57
N SER A 99 13.22 2.57 16.64
CA SER A 99 13.89 3.67 17.34
C SER A 99 14.97 3.14 18.29
N PHE A 100 15.99 3.95 18.58
CA PHE A 100 17.04 3.54 19.53
C PHE A 100 16.47 3.12 20.89
N ALA A 101 15.49 3.87 21.42
CA ALA A 101 14.85 3.56 22.69
C ALA A 101 14.04 2.24 22.62
N SER A 102 13.26 2.03 21.54
CA SER A 102 12.45 0.82 21.38
C SER A 102 13.26 -0.42 21.03
N PHE A 103 14.42 -0.26 20.37
CA PHE A 103 15.37 -1.33 20.12
C PHE A 103 15.99 -1.87 21.42
N LEU A 104 16.28 -0.99 22.37
CA LEU A 104 16.84 -1.33 23.69
C LEU A 104 15.79 -1.66 24.76
N ALA A 105 14.49 -1.58 24.41
CA ALA A 105 13.40 -1.76 25.38
C ALA A 105 13.37 -3.16 26.01
N GLN A 106 13.80 -4.20 25.29
CA GLN A 106 14.02 -5.53 25.86
C GLN A 106 15.53 -5.77 26.10
N ARG A 107 16.03 -5.32 27.24
CA ARG A 107 17.46 -5.42 27.60
C ARG A 107 18.03 -6.84 27.55
N SER A 108 17.22 -7.86 27.80
CA SER A 108 17.65 -9.27 27.70
C SER A 108 18.04 -9.67 26.28
N ASN A 109 17.58 -8.97 25.24
CA ASN A 109 18.03 -9.20 23.87
C ASN A 109 19.50 -8.84 23.65
N LEU A 110 20.03 -7.86 24.40
CA LEU A 110 21.43 -7.43 24.28
C LEU A 110 22.43 -8.52 24.72
N ALA A 111 21.97 -9.46 25.54
CA ALA A 111 22.76 -10.63 25.94
C ALA A 111 22.57 -11.84 25.01
N ARG A 112 21.69 -11.77 24.00
CA ARG A 112 21.41 -12.88 23.08
C ARG A 112 22.35 -12.83 21.87
N PRO A 113 23.25 -13.80 21.66
CA PRO A 113 24.16 -13.79 20.50
C PRO A 113 23.44 -13.71 19.15
N ALA A 114 22.29 -14.37 19.02
CA ALA A 114 21.47 -14.33 17.81
C ALA A 114 20.92 -12.92 17.51
N PHE A 115 20.56 -12.13 18.53
CA PHE A 115 20.08 -10.77 18.36
C PHE A 115 21.21 -9.81 17.95
N LEU A 116 22.39 -9.98 18.55
CA LEU A 116 23.58 -9.21 18.15
C LEU A 116 23.99 -9.54 16.71
N ARG A 117 23.96 -10.83 16.33
CA ARG A 117 24.21 -11.26 14.94
C ARG A 117 23.17 -10.68 13.98
N MET A 118 21.89 -10.70 14.34
CA MET A 118 20.83 -10.06 13.56
C MET A 118 21.11 -8.57 13.37
N THR A 119 21.51 -7.86 14.43
CA THR A 119 21.82 -6.42 14.37
C THR A 119 22.99 -6.12 13.43
N HIS A 120 24.05 -6.93 13.51
CA HIS A 120 25.18 -6.86 12.57
C HIS A 120 24.71 -7.10 11.13
N ASP A 121 23.88 -8.11 10.93
CA ASP A 121 23.35 -8.49 9.62
C ASP A 121 22.44 -7.41 9.03
N ILE A 122 21.66 -6.69 9.85
CA ILE A 122 20.88 -5.50 9.40
C ILE A 122 21.82 -4.42 8.86
N LEU A 123 22.87 -4.06 9.60
CA LEU A 123 23.82 -3.03 9.16
C LEU A 123 24.57 -3.46 7.90
N ARG A 124 24.90 -4.76 7.80
CA ARG A 124 25.55 -5.34 6.63
C ARG A 124 24.61 -5.34 5.43
N PHE A 125 23.34 -5.71 5.60
CA PHE A 125 22.32 -5.68 4.56
C PHE A 125 22.13 -4.25 4.04
N ASN A 126 21.96 -3.28 4.93
CA ASN A 126 21.81 -1.87 4.58
C ASN A 126 22.99 -1.32 3.77
N ARG A 127 24.20 -1.86 3.97
CA ARG A 127 25.40 -1.50 3.21
C ARG A 127 25.49 -2.22 1.86
N MET A 128 25.14 -3.51 1.82
CA MET A 128 25.34 -4.37 0.64
C MET A 128 24.19 -4.29 -0.36
N ALA A 129 22.96 -4.19 0.14
CA ALA A 129 21.75 -4.23 -0.67
C ALA A 129 21.73 -3.14 -1.76
N PRO A 130 22.06 -1.86 -1.50
CA PRO A 130 22.05 -0.83 -2.53
C PRO A 130 22.92 -1.15 -3.75
N CYS A 131 24.02 -1.89 -3.58
CA CYS A 131 24.91 -2.29 -4.68
C CYS A 131 24.23 -3.24 -5.69
N LEU A 132 23.09 -3.85 -5.34
CA LEU A 132 22.29 -4.62 -6.31
C LEU A 132 21.63 -3.71 -7.35
N LEU A 133 21.42 -2.42 -7.05
CA LEU A 133 20.79 -1.47 -7.97
C LEU A 133 21.74 -0.98 -9.06
N ASP A 134 23.04 -1.21 -8.91
CA ASP A 134 24.07 -0.86 -9.92
C ASP A 134 24.26 -1.99 -10.96
N LYS A 135 23.62 -3.14 -10.76
CA LYS A 135 23.70 -4.31 -11.66
C LYS A 135 22.60 -4.24 -12.72
N CYS A 136 22.76 -5.01 -13.80
CA CYS A 136 21.69 -5.24 -14.76
C CYS A 136 20.51 -5.93 -14.08
N GLU A 137 19.28 -5.60 -14.51
CA GLU A 137 18.08 -6.16 -13.92
C GLU A 137 17.97 -7.66 -14.18
N ASP A 138 17.93 -8.41 -13.08
CA ASP A 138 17.72 -9.86 -13.06
C ASP A 138 16.51 -10.11 -12.17
N LEU A 139 15.39 -10.46 -12.80
CA LEU A 139 14.12 -10.71 -12.12
C LEU A 139 14.03 -12.12 -11.55
N ASP A 140 14.91 -13.03 -11.97
CA ASP A 140 14.95 -14.41 -11.49
C ASP A 140 15.79 -14.51 -10.21
N PHE A 141 16.73 -13.58 -9.97
CA PHE A 141 17.49 -13.49 -8.72
C PHE A 141 16.62 -12.96 -7.57
N THR A 142 16.34 -13.83 -6.60
CA THR A 142 15.38 -13.55 -5.53
C THR A 142 16.04 -12.97 -4.28
N ILE A 143 15.25 -12.36 -3.39
CA ILE A 143 15.74 -11.89 -2.09
C ILE A 143 16.20 -13.07 -1.21
N GLY A 144 15.61 -14.26 -1.38
CA GLY A 144 16.07 -15.50 -0.76
C GLY A 144 17.48 -15.87 -1.18
N ASP A 145 17.75 -15.87 -2.49
CA ASP A 145 19.09 -16.13 -3.04
C ASP A 145 20.10 -15.13 -2.50
N PHE A 146 19.76 -13.84 -2.47
CA PHE A 146 20.64 -12.82 -1.90
C PHE A 146 20.93 -13.05 -0.41
N VAL A 147 19.92 -13.47 0.36
CA VAL A 147 20.07 -13.77 1.78
C VAL A 147 21.04 -14.94 2.01
N GLU A 148 20.92 -15.97 1.18
CA GLU A 148 21.74 -17.18 1.23
C GLU A 148 23.17 -16.93 0.75
N ASP A 149 23.34 -16.37 -0.45
CA ASP A 149 24.64 -16.08 -1.09
C ASP A 149 25.51 -15.17 -0.22
N ALA A 150 24.91 -14.15 0.39
CA ALA A 150 25.62 -13.26 1.29
C ALA A 150 25.81 -13.87 2.69
N GLY A 151 25.24 -15.03 3.02
CA GLY A 151 25.42 -15.69 4.31
C GLY A 151 24.82 -14.90 5.48
N PHE A 152 23.62 -14.32 5.28
CA PHE A 152 22.87 -13.68 6.36
C PHE A 152 22.27 -14.73 7.30
N SER A 153 22.18 -14.42 8.60
CA SER A 153 21.65 -15.38 9.57
C SER A 153 20.15 -15.63 9.40
N ALA A 154 19.70 -16.83 9.77
CA ALA A 154 18.27 -17.15 9.85
C ALA A 154 17.52 -16.20 10.80
N THR A 155 18.17 -15.70 11.86
CA THR A 155 17.55 -14.71 12.77
C THR A 155 17.29 -13.38 12.07
N PHE A 156 18.21 -12.92 11.22
CA PHE A 156 17.97 -11.73 10.36
C PHE A 156 16.80 -11.96 9.40
N ARG A 157 16.81 -13.08 8.69
CA ARG A 157 15.74 -13.44 7.75
C ARG A 157 14.37 -13.48 8.45
N ASP A 158 14.26 -14.30 9.50
CA ASP A 158 12.98 -14.67 10.11
C ASP A 158 12.44 -13.62 11.10
N ARG A 159 13.30 -12.77 11.68
CA ARG A 159 12.89 -11.80 12.73
C ARG A 159 13.03 -10.34 12.33
N TYR A 160 13.61 -10.04 11.17
CA TYR A 160 13.72 -8.69 10.65
C TYR A 160 13.19 -8.58 9.22
N LEU A 161 13.84 -9.25 8.27
CA LEU A 161 13.57 -9.04 6.84
C LEU A 161 12.15 -9.46 6.47
N VAL A 162 11.79 -10.70 6.79
CA VAL A 162 10.49 -11.28 6.46
C VAL A 162 9.35 -10.54 7.19
N PRO A 163 9.41 -10.28 8.52
CA PRO A 163 8.38 -9.47 9.19
C PRO A 163 8.20 -8.07 8.60
N MET A 164 9.29 -7.36 8.32
CA MET A 164 9.22 -6.00 7.78
C MET A 164 8.58 -5.99 6.39
N ALA A 165 9.01 -6.90 5.53
CA ALA A 165 8.46 -7.03 4.19
C ALA A 165 7.00 -7.47 4.20
N ALA A 166 6.65 -8.42 5.08
CA ALA A 166 5.29 -8.89 5.26
C ALA A 166 4.34 -7.75 5.67
N CYS A 167 4.80 -6.81 6.50
CA CYS A 167 4.01 -5.62 6.83
C CYS A 167 3.78 -4.68 5.65
N ILE A 168 4.77 -4.53 4.78
CA ILE A 168 4.73 -3.61 3.64
C ILE A 168 3.81 -4.14 2.53
N TRP A 169 3.95 -5.41 2.18
CA TRP A 169 3.27 -6.00 1.02
C TRP A 169 2.07 -6.87 1.38
N SER A 170 1.74 -7.01 2.67
CA SER A 170 0.65 -7.86 3.16
C SER A 170 0.63 -9.26 2.51
N THR A 171 1.82 -9.77 2.17
CA THR A 171 2.00 -11.02 1.43
C THR A 171 2.37 -12.13 2.42
N PRO A 172 1.87 -13.37 2.25
CA PRO A 172 2.25 -14.49 3.11
C PRO A 172 3.77 -14.66 3.19
N LEU A 173 4.27 -14.92 4.41
CA LEU A 173 5.71 -14.99 4.73
C LEU A 173 6.47 -15.94 3.81
N GLY A 174 5.85 -17.07 3.44
CA GLY A 174 6.46 -18.11 2.62
C GLY A 174 6.78 -17.71 1.17
N ARG A 175 6.15 -16.65 0.63
CA ARG A 175 6.41 -16.16 -0.74
C ARG A 175 7.30 -14.94 -0.79
N MET A 176 7.64 -14.36 0.37
CA MET A 176 8.41 -13.13 0.41
C MET A 176 9.83 -13.33 -0.10
N LEU A 177 10.40 -14.53 0.11
CA LEU A 177 11.76 -14.84 -0.32
C LEU A 177 11.87 -15.02 -1.84
N ASP A 178 10.76 -15.28 -2.53
CA ASP A 178 10.72 -15.45 -3.99
C ASP A 178 10.67 -14.10 -4.74
N TYR A 179 10.57 -12.97 -4.02
CA TYR A 179 10.47 -11.66 -4.65
C TYR A 179 11.80 -11.27 -5.32
N PRO A 180 11.78 -10.67 -6.52
CA PRO A 180 12.99 -10.20 -7.19
C PRO A 180 13.80 -9.26 -6.29
N ALA A 181 15.07 -9.60 -6.06
CA ALA A 181 15.91 -8.91 -5.08
C ALA A 181 16.05 -7.42 -5.39
N GLN A 182 16.22 -7.08 -6.66
CA GLN A 182 16.40 -5.68 -7.07
C GLN A 182 15.14 -4.84 -6.86
N THR A 183 13.96 -5.38 -7.17
CA THR A 183 12.67 -4.72 -6.91
C THR A 183 12.48 -4.49 -5.42
N PHE A 184 12.78 -5.51 -4.61
CA PHE A 184 12.72 -5.43 -3.15
C PHE A 184 13.65 -4.33 -2.60
N VAL A 185 14.91 -4.34 -3.01
CA VAL A 185 15.92 -3.37 -2.57
C VAL A 185 15.58 -1.96 -3.04
N ARG A 186 15.10 -1.80 -4.28
CA ARG A 186 14.69 -0.50 -4.83
C ARG A 186 13.58 0.10 -3.98
N PHE A 187 12.59 -0.72 -3.57
CA PHE A 187 11.56 -0.28 -2.65
C PHE A 187 12.16 0.16 -1.30
N PHE A 188 13.00 -0.67 -0.68
CA PHE A 188 13.62 -0.35 0.61
C PHE A 188 14.45 0.93 0.55
N ASN A 189 15.22 1.13 -0.52
CA ASN A 189 16.04 2.30 -0.75
C ASN A 189 15.18 3.57 -0.94
N ASN A 190 14.16 3.49 -1.80
CA ASN A 190 13.26 4.61 -2.05
C ASN A 190 12.54 5.06 -0.78
N HIS A 191 12.22 4.14 0.13
CA HIS A 191 11.51 4.42 1.38
C HIS A 191 12.42 4.67 2.58
N GLY A 192 13.73 4.80 2.38
CA GLY A 192 14.69 5.11 3.46
C GLY A 192 14.93 3.95 4.44
N LEU A 193 14.40 2.76 4.17
CA LEU A 193 14.47 1.59 5.06
C LEU A 193 15.89 0.98 5.14
N LEU A 194 16.77 1.31 4.20
CA LEU A 194 18.19 0.94 4.23
C LEU A 194 19.07 1.98 4.95
N THR A 195 18.52 3.12 5.35
CA THR A 195 19.31 4.24 5.87
C THR A 195 19.37 4.23 7.40
N VAL A 196 20.58 4.28 7.95
CA VAL A 196 20.82 4.43 9.41
C VAL A 196 20.82 5.91 9.85
N GLY A 197 20.82 6.84 8.89
CA GLY A 197 20.81 8.30 9.07
C GLY A 197 19.42 8.95 9.08
N PRO A 198 19.30 10.25 8.68
CA PRO A 198 18.03 10.98 8.74
C PRO A 198 16.98 10.28 7.88
N GLN A 199 15.88 9.92 8.54
CA GLN A 199 14.76 9.22 7.92
C GLN A 199 13.99 10.15 6.98
N LEU A 200 13.33 9.56 5.98
CA LEU A 200 12.37 10.30 5.17
C LEU A 200 11.28 10.87 6.08
N ARG A 201 10.89 12.12 5.82
CA ARG A 201 9.75 12.73 6.48
C ARG A 201 8.48 12.19 5.84
N TRP A 202 7.76 11.41 6.62
CA TRP A 202 6.46 10.90 6.23
C TRP A 202 5.38 11.90 6.60
N ARG A 203 4.34 11.95 5.78
CA ARG A 203 3.21 12.84 5.94
C ARG A 203 1.91 12.07 5.81
N THR A 204 0.88 12.53 6.50
CA THR A 204 -0.49 12.08 6.32
C THR A 204 -1.40 13.25 5.99
N VAL A 205 -2.59 12.96 5.48
CA VAL A 205 -3.57 13.99 5.11
C VAL A 205 -4.39 14.36 6.33
N THR A 206 -4.39 15.64 6.70
CA THR A 206 -5.15 16.10 7.86
C THR A 206 -6.65 15.90 7.61
N GLY A 207 -7.30 15.21 8.54
CA GLY A 207 -8.71 14.82 8.42
C GLY A 207 -8.96 13.59 7.54
N GLY A 208 -7.90 12.90 7.11
CA GLY A 208 -7.92 11.68 6.31
C GLY A 208 -8.01 11.91 4.80
N SER A 209 -7.79 10.85 4.04
CA SER A 209 -7.81 10.80 2.58
C SER A 209 -9.09 11.36 1.95
N ARG A 210 -10.23 11.31 2.65
CA ARG A 210 -11.47 12.00 2.25
C ARG A 210 -11.26 13.47 1.88
N SER A 211 -10.31 14.15 2.54
CA SER A 211 -10.02 15.57 2.37
C SER A 211 -9.59 15.88 0.94
N TYR A 212 -8.70 15.09 0.34
CA TYR A 212 -8.33 15.27 -1.07
C TYR A 212 -9.37 14.68 -2.02
N VAL A 213 -10.02 13.57 -1.63
CA VAL A 213 -11.08 12.96 -2.45
C VAL A 213 -12.17 13.98 -2.72
N GLU A 214 -12.69 14.64 -1.68
CA GLU A 214 -13.75 15.64 -1.79
C GLU A 214 -13.36 16.83 -2.68
N ARG A 215 -12.10 17.26 -2.62
CA ARG A 215 -11.57 18.38 -3.42
C ARG A 215 -11.40 17.99 -4.89
N ILE A 216 -10.84 16.82 -5.18
CA ILE A 216 -10.65 16.32 -6.55
C ILE A 216 -12.00 16.11 -7.23
N VAL A 217 -12.97 15.54 -6.51
CA VAL A 217 -14.26 15.13 -7.12
C VAL A 217 -15.30 16.24 -7.14
N ALA A 218 -15.09 17.36 -6.44
CA ALA A 218 -16.01 18.50 -6.44
C ALA A 218 -16.47 18.92 -7.85
N PRO A 219 -15.59 19.12 -8.85
CA PRO A 219 -16.00 19.43 -10.23
C PRO A 219 -16.58 18.22 -10.99
N LEU A 220 -16.37 16.99 -10.50
CA LEU A 220 -16.80 15.74 -11.14
C LEU A 220 -18.16 15.24 -10.67
N ARG A 221 -18.67 15.69 -9.51
CA ARG A 221 -19.88 15.11 -8.88
C ARG A 221 -21.09 15.07 -9.81
N ALA A 222 -21.35 16.14 -10.54
CA ALA A 222 -22.47 16.22 -11.47
C ALA A 222 -22.33 15.26 -12.68
N ARG A 223 -21.12 14.75 -12.93
CA ARG A 223 -20.80 13.89 -14.06
C ARG A 223 -20.51 12.44 -13.63
N ALA A 224 -20.61 12.14 -12.35
CA ALA A 224 -20.34 10.83 -11.81
C ALA A 224 -21.62 10.03 -11.59
N ARG A 225 -21.55 8.75 -11.91
CA ARG A 225 -22.57 7.75 -11.68
C ARG A 225 -22.06 6.80 -10.62
N LEU A 226 -22.28 7.18 -9.36
CA LEU A 226 -22.00 6.33 -8.20
C LEU A 226 -23.05 5.23 -8.09
N ALA A 227 -22.73 4.14 -7.39
CA ALA A 227 -23.58 2.96 -7.30
C ALA A 227 -24.08 2.45 -8.67
N THR A 228 -23.31 2.74 -9.73
CA THR A 228 -23.64 2.42 -11.13
C THR A 228 -22.46 1.67 -11.73
N PRO A 229 -22.24 0.40 -11.32
CA PRO A 229 -21.20 -0.43 -11.90
C PRO A 229 -21.39 -0.60 -13.41
N ALA A 230 -20.30 -0.42 -14.17
CA ALA A 230 -20.23 -0.90 -15.54
C ALA A 230 -20.25 -2.43 -15.56
N SER A 231 -20.94 -3.01 -16.53
CA SER A 231 -21.16 -4.45 -16.69
C SER A 231 -20.65 -5.01 -18.01
N ALA A 232 -20.42 -4.16 -19.02
CA ALA A 232 -19.83 -4.52 -20.30
C ALA A 232 -19.33 -3.28 -21.04
N ILE A 233 -18.36 -3.49 -21.92
CA ILE A 233 -17.80 -2.50 -22.84
C ILE A 233 -17.74 -3.12 -24.22
N ARG A 234 -18.32 -2.43 -25.20
CA ARG A 234 -18.34 -2.82 -26.61
C ARG A 234 -17.65 -1.77 -27.46
N ARG A 235 -16.66 -2.18 -28.24
CA ARG A 235 -15.98 -1.32 -29.22
C ARG A 235 -16.84 -1.21 -30.48
N LEU A 236 -16.92 -0.01 -31.04
CA LEU A 236 -17.59 0.28 -32.30
C LEU A 236 -16.56 0.83 -33.30
N GLU A 237 -16.93 0.92 -34.57
CA GLU A 237 -16.06 1.53 -35.61
C GLU A 237 -15.71 2.99 -35.27
N ASP A 238 -16.65 3.73 -34.67
CA ASP A 238 -16.57 5.17 -34.41
C ASP A 238 -16.83 5.51 -32.92
N GLY A 239 -16.43 4.64 -32.00
CA GLY A 239 -16.49 4.91 -30.57
C GLY A 239 -16.53 3.66 -29.69
N VAL A 240 -17.11 3.82 -28.52
CA VAL A 240 -17.27 2.75 -27.54
C VAL A 240 -18.60 2.91 -26.80
N GLU A 241 -19.21 1.79 -26.45
CA GLU A 241 -20.39 1.77 -25.60
C GLU A 241 -20.08 1.10 -24.26
N VAL A 242 -20.64 1.65 -23.20
CA VAL A 242 -20.54 1.13 -21.84
C VAL A 242 -21.94 0.74 -21.37
N ARG A 243 -22.11 -0.50 -20.93
CA ARG A 243 -23.33 -0.97 -20.30
C ARG A 243 -23.22 -0.83 -18.79
N ASP A 244 -24.25 -0.33 -18.12
CA ASP A 244 -24.34 -0.41 -16.67
C ASP A 244 -24.99 -1.74 -16.22
N MET A 245 -25.07 -1.99 -14.90
CA MET A 245 -25.75 -3.18 -14.37
C MET A 245 -27.29 -3.17 -14.53
N ALA A 246 -27.89 -2.01 -14.84
CA ALA A 246 -29.33 -1.93 -15.17
C ALA A 246 -29.62 -2.32 -16.62
N GLY A 247 -28.57 -2.50 -17.44
CA GLY A 247 -28.65 -2.89 -18.85
C GLY A 247 -28.70 -1.70 -19.81
N HIS A 248 -28.57 -0.47 -19.31
CA HIS A 248 -28.52 0.71 -20.15
C HIS A 248 -27.15 0.84 -20.83
N TRP A 249 -27.15 1.14 -22.13
CA TRP A 249 -25.94 1.38 -22.92
C TRP A 249 -25.79 2.87 -23.21
N ASP A 250 -24.64 3.42 -22.82
CA ASP A 250 -24.23 4.77 -23.18
C ASP A 250 -23.09 4.73 -24.18
N ARG A 251 -23.17 5.63 -25.17
CA ARG A 251 -22.12 5.81 -26.16
C ARG A 251 -21.14 6.92 -25.76
N PHE A 252 -19.87 6.68 -26.05
CA PHE A 252 -18.71 7.53 -25.80
C PHE A 252 -17.74 7.48 -26.99
N ASP A 253 -16.88 8.50 -27.09
CA ASP A 253 -15.79 8.51 -28.08
C ASP A 253 -14.64 7.61 -27.62
N ARG A 254 -14.35 7.61 -26.31
CA ARG A 254 -13.25 6.86 -25.68
C ARG A 254 -13.64 6.39 -24.29
N VAL A 255 -12.95 5.36 -23.80
CA VAL A 255 -13.07 4.85 -22.44
C VAL A 255 -11.69 4.76 -21.80
N VAL A 256 -11.61 5.09 -20.50
CA VAL A 256 -10.44 4.89 -19.64
C VAL A 256 -10.81 3.84 -18.61
N LEU A 257 -10.06 2.74 -18.58
CA LEU A 257 -10.18 1.69 -17.57
C LEU A 257 -9.29 2.05 -16.38
N ALA A 258 -9.89 2.50 -15.28
CA ALA A 258 -9.23 2.83 -14.03
C ALA A 258 -9.60 1.83 -12.91
N CYS A 259 -9.80 0.58 -13.30
CA CYS A 259 -10.11 -0.57 -12.45
C CYS A 259 -8.97 -1.61 -12.52
N HIS A 260 -9.07 -2.69 -11.75
CA HIS A 260 -8.09 -3.78 -11.78
C HIS A 260 -8.13 -4.52 -13.13
N ALA A 261 -7.04 -5.20 -13.49
CA ALA A 261 -6.88 -5.86 -14.79
C ALA A 261 -7.91 -6.98 -15.02
N ASP A 262 -8.21 -7.78 -13.98
CA ASP A 262 -9.27 -8.80 -14.01
C ASP A 262 -10.66 -8.17 -14.27
N GLN A 263 -10.95 -7.04 -13.63
CA GLN A 263 -12.20 -6.29 -13.83
C GLN A 263 -12.26 -5.68 -15.23
N ALA A 264 -11.17 -5.08 -15.70
CA ALA A 264 -11.04 -4.55 -17.04
C ALA A 264 -11.31 -5.64 -18.09
N LEU A 265 -10.65 -6.80 -17.96
CA LEU A 265 -10.84 -7.94 -18.85
C LEU A 265 -12.28 -8.45 -18.83
N GLY A 266 -12.89 -8.56 -17.65
CA GLY A 266 -14.29 -9.00 -17.50
C GLY A 266 -15.32 -8.04 -18.09
N LEU A 267 -14.96 -6.77 -18.31
CA LEU A 267 -15.84 -5.79 -18.96
C LEU A 267 -15.79 -5.88 -20.48
N LEU A 268 -14.68 -6.29 -21.08
CA LEU A 268 -14.50 -6.28 -22.54
C LEU A 268 -15.31 -7.41 -23.20
N THR A 269 -16.30 -7.07 -24.04
CA THR A 269 -17.12 -8.08 -24.73
C THR A 269 -16.40 -8.79 -25.88
N ASP A 270 -15.35 -8.15 -26.41
CA ASP A 270 -14.61 -8.53 -27.61
C ASP A 270 -13.09 -8.57 -27.34
N ALA A 271 -12.68 -8.85 -26.10
CA ALA A 271 -11.27 -8.95 -25.74
C ALA A 271 -10.52 -9.83 -26.75
N ASP A 272 -9.36 -9.40 -27.22
CA ASP A 272 -8.52 -10.22 -28.11
C ASP A 272 -7.57 -11.14 -27.32
N GLU A 273 -6.75 -11.92 -28.03
CA GLU A 273 -5.79 -12.83 -27.40
C GLU A 273 -4.69 -12.09 -26.62
N GLY A 274 -4.22 -10.95 -27.14
CA GLY A 274 -3.20 -10.15 -26.47
C GLY A 274 -3.73 -9.49 -25.21
N GLU A 275 -4.98 -9.02 -25.24
CA GLU A 275 -5.66 -8.43 -24.09
C GLU A 275 -5.93 -9.47 -22.99
N ARG A 276 -6.38 -10.67 -23.37
CA ARG A 276 -6.53 -11.80 -22.44
C ARG A 276 -5.20 -12.19 -21.81
N ASP A 277 -4.14 -12.33 -22.60
CA ASP A 277 -2.81 -12.68 -22.11
C ASP A 277 -2.26 -11.59 -21.17
N LEU A 278 -2.33 -10.33 -21.56
CA LEU A 278 -1.79 -9.23 -20.76
C LEU A 278 -2.57 -9.03 -19.45
N LEU A 279 -3.90 -8.92 -19.53
CA LEU A 279 -4.73 -8.60 -18.36
C LEU A 279 -4.96 -9.81 -17.45
N GLY A 280 -4.86 -11.03 -17.98
CA GLY A 280 -5.04 -12.28 -17.23
C GLY A 280 -3.86 -12.68 -16.35
N ARG A 281 -2.70 -12.01 -16.46
CA ARG A 281 -1.47 -12.34 -15.70
C ARG A 281 -1.48 -11.84 -14.25
N PHE A 282 -2.41 -10.97 -13.88
CA PHE A 282 -2.44 -10.36 -12.55
C PHE A 282 -3.10 -11.28 -11.53
N ALA A 283 -2.42 -11.50 -10.41
CA ALA A 283 -2.96 -12.17 -9.23
C ALA A 283 -3.31 -11.15 -8.14
N TYR A 284 -4.32 -11.47 -7.34
CA TYR A 284 -4.83 -10.60 -6.28
C TYR A 284 -4.89 -11.37 -4.96
N SER A 285 -4.63 -10.66 -3.85
CA SER A 285 -4.82 -11.15 -2.49
C SER A 285 -5.91 -10.35 -1.79
N SER A 286 -6.74 -11.02 -1.00
CA SER A 286 -7.71 -10.36 -0.13
C SER A 286 -7.05 -9.99 1.20
N ASN A 287 -7.20 -8.74 1.61
CA ASN A 287 -6.76 -8.25 2.90
C ASN A 287 -7.98 -7.71 3.66
N GLU A 288 -8.12 -8.09 4.93
CA GLU A 288 -9.18 -7.60 5.81
C GLU A 288 -8.62 -6.57 6.78
N VAL A 289 -9.31 -5.44 6.92
CA VAL A 289 -8.88 -4.34 7.79
C VAL A 289 -9.89 -4.16 8.91
N TRP A 290 -9.40 -4.25 10.15
CA TRP A 290 -10.19 -4.10 11.35
C TRP A 290 -9.81 -2.80 12.06
N LEU A 291 -10.80 -1.95 12.35
CA LEU A 291 -10.63 -0.84 13.28
C LEU A 291 -10.89 -1.35 14.70
N HIS A 292 -9.91 -1.25 15.58
CA HIS A 292 -10.01 -1.75 16.95
C HIS A 292 -9.33 -0.83 17.96
N GLY A 293 -9.73 -0.95 19.23
CA GLY A 293 -9.04 -0.38 20.39
C GLY A 293 -8.34 -1.42 21.26
N ASP A 294 -8.29 -2.69 20.82
CA ASP A 294 -7.72 -3.79 21.59
C ASP A 294 -6.19 -3.68 21.71
N GLN A 295 -5.72 -3.43 22.94
CA GLN A 295 -4.30 -3.33 23.26
C GLN A 295 -3.60 -4.70 23.33
N SER A 296 -4.35 -5.81 23.34
CA SER A 296 -3.78 -7.15 23.32
C SER A 296 -3.05 -7.46 22.01
N LEU A 297 -3.41 -6.74 20.94
CA LEU A 297 -2.81 -6.80 19.61
C LEU A 297 -1.57 -5.87 19.46
N MET A 298 -1.13 -5.25 20.55
CA MET A 298 0.09 -4.44 20.59
C MET A 298 1.23 -5.22 21.27
N PRO A 299 2.51 -4.81 21.09
CA PRO A 299 3.63 -5.40 21.85
C PRO A 299 3.37 -5.38 23.36
N ARG A 300 3.82 -6.41 24.08
CA ARG A 300 3.67 -6.52 25.54
C ARG A 300 4.40 -5.39 26.26
N ARG A 301 5.57 -4.97 25.76
CA ARG A 301 6.31 -3.84 26.31
C ARG A 301 5.83 -2.55 25.66
N ARG A 302 5.23 -1.67 26.45
CA ARG A 302 4.79 -0.34 25.98
C ARG A 302 5.91 0.49 25.36
N GLY A 303 7.15 0.33 25.83
CA GLY A 303 8.32 0.99 25.25
C GLY A 303 8.69 0.54 23.83
N VAL A 304 8.06 -0.53 23.32
CA VAL A 304 8.24 -1.03 21.94
C VAL A 304 7.14 -0.51 21.01
N TRP A 305 6.03 0.02 21.53
CA TRP A 305 4.89 0.45 20.72
C TRP A 305 5.33 1.46 19.66
N SER A 306 4.98 1.14 18.42
CA SER A 306 5.36 1.90 17.24
C SER A 306 4.13 2.18 16.38
N SER A 307 4.27 2.96 15.32
CA SER A 307 3.17 3.17 14.38
C SER A 307 2.72 1.87 13.75
N TRP A 308 3.66 0.99 13.37
CA TRP A 308 3.40 -0.31 12.75
C TRP A 308 3.90 -1.42 13.66
N ASN A 309 3.03 -2.32 14.08
CA ASN A 309 3.37 -3.38 15.03
C ASN A 309 3.09 -4.75 14.41
N TYR A 310 4.16 -5.47 14.10
CA TYR A 310 4.09 -6.87 13.72
C TYR A 310 4.00 -7.72 14.99
N VAL A 311 2.86 -8.35 15.23
CA VAL A 311 2.62 -9.21 16.38
C VAL A 311 2.28 -10.61 15.87
N ALA A 312 3.14 -11.58 16.16
CA ALA A 312 2.99 -12.93 15.62
C ALA A 312 3.50 -14.03 16.55
N ASP A 313 3.01 -15.26 16.35
CA ASP A 313 3.64 -16.47 16.88
C ASP A 313 4.62 -17.02 15.84
N SER A 314 5.90 -17.12 16.21
CA SER A 314 6.94 -17.62 15.31
C SER A 314 6.77 -19.09 14.90
N ARG A 315 5.89 -19.83 15.58
CA ARG A 315 5.56 -21.23 15.26
C ARG A 315 4.47 -21.35 14.21
N ALA A 316 3.67 -20.31 13.98
CA ALA A 316 2.64 -20.29 12.97
C ALA A 316 3.26 -19.96 11.59
N ARG A 317 3.94 -20.96 10.99
CA ARG A 317 4.69 -20.78 9.72
C ARG A 317 3.81 -20.46 8.51
N ASP A 318 2.54 -20.84 8.54
CA ASP A 318 1.57 -20.66 7.44
C ASP A 318 0.46 -19.64 7.77
N GLY A 319 0.63 -18.85 8.83
CA GLY A 319 -0.36 -17.86 9.25
C GLY A 319 -0.40 -16.65 8.30
N ASN A 320 -1.61 -16.14 8.05
CA ASN A 320 -1.78 -14.81 7.47
C ASN A 320 -1.07 -13.78 8.34
N VAL A 321 -0.43 -12.81 7.68
CA VAL A 321 0.28 -11.72 8.34
C VAL A 321 -0.73 -10.77 8.95
N SER A 322 -0.58 -10.47 10.24
CA SER A 322 -1.36 -9.43 10.91
C SER A 322 -0.43 -8.29 11.35
N VAL A 323 -0.87 -7.07 11.10
CA VAL A 323 -0.15 -5.84 11.47
C VAL A 323 -1.13 -4.90 12.14
N THR A 324 -0.78 -4.43 13.32
CA THR A 324 -1.56 -3.42 14.03
C THR A 324 -0.94 -2.04 13.84
N TYR A 325 -1.73 -1.14 13.26
CA TYR A 325 -1.35 0.25 13.06
C TYR A 325 -1.87 1.12 14.21
N TRP A 326 -0.97 1.85 14.87
CA TRP A 326 -1.33 2.78 15.94
C TRP A 326 -1.71 4.14 15.34
N MET A 327 -2.96 4.25 14.90
CA MET A 327 -3.45 5.35 14.05
C MET A 327 -3.70 6.69 14.77
N ASN A 328 -3.71 6.71 16.10
CA ASN A 328 -3.98 7.92 16.90
C ASN A 328 -2.77 8.36 17.75
N ARG A 329 -1.57 8.14 17.22
CA ARG A 329 -0.30 8.49 17.85
C ARG A 329 0.14 9.90 17.51
#